data_AF-G3ML27-F1
#
_entry.id   AF-G3ML27-F1
#
_cell.length_a   1.000
_cell.length_b   1.000
_cell.length_c   1.000
_cell.angle_alpha   90.00
_cell.angle_beta   90.00
_cell.angle_gamma   90.00
#
_symmetry.space_group_name_H-M   'P 1'
#
loop_
_entity.id
_entity.type
_entity.pdbx_description
1 polymer ?
#
loop_
_entity_poly.entity_id
_entity_poly.type
_entity_poly.pdbx_seq_one_letter_code
_entity_poly.pdbx_strand_id
1 'polypeptide(L)'
;MFCQVFAGKSGVHFTVFLIISAATTLTSSSEISESTIVYPHVYEDRQEASEKVLLIHDGYSLNLRKASVLAKNLLLQDINDDGISEIYVDGTFYERHLYQDTRGEASLIIKPSGNGHYDVSGLLNFTHRIEPGENSERSLSGARAHRIFKIPFKDGIHHIAEVVEDKTDWRQASAHAEKRAFPDDITIELFYMSDYVHTSYFGNRTEERIQYATVMMHSVSLRTQQLETPSYIALTAIVGSFTKNESYVKLTGSDQLIGTETVYAMSQQLWSNVNVRQSDVVYLATGRDIVGVRPSGISSEVLGIAYRGKACSRFQVAVGEDIPGKLSGIHTAAHELGHLLGSDHDGEGTSRHCSAQDGFLMNPYAGGRRSFYFSNCSKTAISTFMASFDAFCLEYDWSTHIFVLPDSAEKLPGAVINGTKYCEMYFGKTRNVTYVKWDSDLLKCKFRCKIGVKKNGDPEYAIRFAFDGTPCNRFKPAMVCKNTVCVRKG
;
A
#
# COMPACT_ATOMS: atom_id res chain seq x y z
N MET A 1 -8.62 -60.13 8.12
CA MET A 1 -8.17 -61.52 8.26
C MET A 1 -8.88 -62.11 9.47
N PHE A 2 -9.67 -63.15 9.23
CA PHE A 2 -10.51 -63.95 10.13
C PHE A 2 -11.69 -63.31 10.88
N CYS A 3 -12.86 -63.85 10.52
CA CYS A 3 -14.18 -63.73 11.11
C CYS A 3 -14.38 -64.86 12.12
N GLN A 4 -15.04 -64.61 13.25
CA GLN A 4 -15.73 -65.69 13.97
C GLN A 4 -16.96 -65.15 14.69
N VAL A 5 -18.10 -65.72 14.32
CA VAL A 5 -19.43 -65.54 14.91
C VAL A 5 -19.64 -66.63 15.95
N PHE A 6 -20.14 -66.27 17.13
CA PHE A 6 -20.84 -67.21 18.02
C PHE A 6 -22.16 -66.58 18.49
N ALA A 7 -23.23 -67.34 18.34
CA ALA A 7 -24.57 -67.03 18.79
C ALA A 7 -24.79 -67.52 20.23
N GLY A 8 -25.57 -66.78 21.04
CA GLY A 8 -26.04 -67.22 22.36
C GLY A 8 -27.01 -66.22 22.99
N LYS A 9 -28.23 -66.66 23.25
CA LYS A 9 -29.35 -65.90 23.83
C LYS A 9 -29.16 -65.60 25.33
N SER A 10 -29.91 -64.58 25.77
CA SER A 10 -30.49 -64.33 27.10
C SER A 10 -29.75 -63.40 28.07
N GLY A 11 -30.42 -62.30 28.42
CA GLY A 11 -30.54 -61.89 29.82
C GLY A 11 -29.73 -60.67 30.29
N VAL A 12 -30.47 -59.60 30.57
CA VAL A 12 -30.26 -58.63 31.66
C VAL A 12 -29.25 -57.49 31.42
N HIS A 13 -29.75 -56.29 31.72
CA HIS A 13 -29.16 -54.96 31.55
C HIS A 13 -27.77 -54.77 32.17
N PHE A 14 -26.86 -54.18 31.39
CA PHE A 14 -25.78 -53.33 31.90
C PHE A 14 -25.73 -52.06 31.04
N THR A 15 -26.07 -50.92 31.65
CA THR A 15 -25.95 -49.60 31.03
C THR A 15 -24.46 -49.24 31.00
N VAL A 16 -23.81 -49.42 29.85
CA VAL A 16 -22.44 -48.95 29.62
C VAL A 16 -22.53 -47.52 29.09
N PHE A 17 -22.10 -46.55 29.91
CA PHE A 17 -21.84 -45.18 29.45
C PHE A 17 -20.69 -45.22 28.44
N LEU A 18 -21.02 -45.11 27.16
CA LEU A 18 -20.06 -44.86 26.10
C LEU A 18 -19.75 -43.35 26.10
N ILE A 19 -18.66 -42.97 26.75
CA ILE A 19 -18.06 -41.65 26.57
C ILE A 19 -17.52 -41.62 25.14
N ILE A 20 -18.33 -41.13 24.21
CA ILE A 20 -17.85 -40.70 22.90
C ILE A 20 -17.17 -39.36 23.14
N SER A 21 -15.87 -39.41 23.46
CA SER A 21 -14.99 -38.26 23.31
C SER A 21 -14.94 -37.96 21.81
N ALA A 22 -15.81 -37.07 21.37
CA ALA A 22 -15.67 -36.38 20.10
C ALA A 22 -14.36 -35.57 20.19
N ALA A 23 -13.26 -36.19 19.78
CA ALA A 23 -12.04 -35.49 19.46
C ALA A 23 -12.39 -34.62 18.25
N THR A 24 -12.80 -33.38 18.53
CA THR A 24 -12.79 -32.30 17.56
C THR A 24 -11.34 -32.10 17.17
N THR A 25 -10.91 -32.82 16.12
CA THR A 25 -9.70 -32.45 15.39
C THR A 25 -9.97 -31.05 14.85
N LEU A 26 -9.47 -30.05 15.57
CA LEU A 26 -9.18 -28.72 15.03
C LEU A 26 -8.21 -28.95 13.88
N THR A 27 -8.76 -29.16 12.69
CA THR A 27 -8.00 -29.01 11.45
C THR A 27 -7.71 -27.52 11.34
N SER A 28 -6.60 -27.08 11.91
CA SER A 28 -5.93 -25.89 11.41
C SER A 28 -5.47 -26.26 10.00
N SER A 29 -6.29 -25.92 9.00
CA SER A 29 -5.82 -25.86 7.62
C SER A 29 -4.84 -24.69 7.56
N SER A 30 -3.60 -24.94 7.97
CA SER A 30 -2.47 -24.19 7.43
C SER A 30 -2.45 -24.53 5.94
N GLU A 31 -3.11 -23.69 5.13
CA GLU A 31 -2.81 -23.67 3.70
C GLU A 31 -1.31 -23.44 3.60
N ILE A 32 -0.59 -24.51 3.23
CA ILE A 32 0.80 -24.41 2.83
C ILE A 32 0.79 -23.49 1.62
N SER A 33 1.12 -22.22 1.85
CA SER A 33 1.19 -21.24 0.76
C SER A 33 2.25 -21.75 -0.22
N GLU A 34 1.77 -22.24 -1.35
CA GLU A 34 2.60 -22.72 -2.46
C GLU A 34 3.54 -21.58 -2.84
N SER A 35 4.82 -21.74 -2.51
CA SER A 35 5.84 -20.71 -2.70
C SER A 35 6.96 -21.22 -3.57
N THR A 36 7.40 -20.38 -4.52
CA THR A 36 8.49 -20.71 -5.43
C THR A 36 9.73 -19.93 -5.03
N ILE A 37 10.85 -20.63 -4.81
CA ILE A 37 12.14 -19.99 -4.52
C ILE A 37 12.76 -19.52 -5.83
N VAL A 38 13.20 -18.27 -5.85
CA VAL A 38 13.86 -17.62 -6.99
C VAL A 38 15.09 -16.84 -6.53
N TYR A 39 15.97 -16.50 -7.47
CA TYR A 39 17.21 -15.77 -7.22
C TYR A 39 17.27 -14.57 -8.17
N PRO A 40 16.53 -13.49 -7.87
CA PRO A 40 16.43 -12.35 -8.77
C PRO A 40 17.77 -11.64 -8.94
N HIS A 41 18.03 -11.20 -10.17
CA HIS A 41 19.17 -10.38 -10.56
C HIS A 41 18.69 -9.06 -11.12
N VAL A 42 19.24 -7.96 -10.58
CA VAL A 42 18.95 -6.60 -11.05
C VAL A 42 20.10 -6.13 -11.92
N TYR A 43 19.77 -5.73 -13.14
CA TYR A 43 20.69 -5.09 -14.08
C TYR A 43 20.35 -3.61 -14.17
N GLU A 44 21.36 -2.77 -14.00
CA GLU A 44 21.25 -1.31 -14.11
C GLU A 44 22.45 -0.79 -14.92
N ASP A 45 22.25 0.28 -15.70
CA ASP A 45 23.35 0.93 -16.40
C ASP A 45 24.21 1.73 -15.40
N ARG A 46 25.51 1.88 -15.70
CA ARG A 46 26.52 2.54 -14.88
C ARG A 46 26.31 4.05 -14.72
N GLN A 47 25.37 4.63 -15.45
CA GLN A 47 24.90 6.00 -15.30
C GLN A 47 23.50 5.94 -14.74
N GLU A 48 23.30 6.41 -13.50
CA GLU A 48 22.01 6.56 -12.79
C GLU A 48 20.73 6.45 -13.65
N ALA A 49 20.40 5.22 -14.05
CA ALA A 49 19.24 5.00 -14.87
C ALA A 49 18.05 4.89 -13.92
N SER A 50 17.06 5.76 -14.17
CA SER A 50 15.68 5.59 -13.70
C SER A 50 15.09 4.22 -14.09
N GLU A 51 15.77 3.48 -14.96
CA GLU A 51 15.39 2.19 -15.50
C GLU A 51 16.29 1.05 -15.01
N LYS A 52 15.70 -0.12 -14.75
CA LYS A 52 16.39 -1.37 -14.38
C LYS A 52 15.74 -2.54 -15.08
N VAL A 53 16.50 -3.61 -15.30
CA VAL A 53 15.95 -4.90 -15.71
C VAL A 53 16.05 -5.86 -14.54
N LEU A 54 14.91 -6.37 -14.08
CA LEU A 54 14.85 -7.39 -13.04
C LEU A 54 14.62 -8.75 -13.70
N LEU A 55 15.63 -9.61 -13.69
CA LEU A 55 15.52 -11.00 -14.09
C LEU A 55 15.15 -11.84 -12.86
N ILE A 56 14.02 -12.55 -12.90
CA ILE A 56 13.51 -13.32 -11.75
C ILE A 56 13.91 -14.79 -11.88
N HIS A 57 13.71 -15.36 -13.07
CA HIS A 57 14.20 -16.66 -13.51
C HIS A 57 14.24 -16.70 -15.04
N ASP A 58 14.75 -17.78 -15.62
CA ASP A 58 14.81 -17.95 -17.07
C ASP A 58 13.43 -17.77 -17.72
N GLY A 59 13.34 -16.84 -18.67
CA GLY A 59 12.09 -16.52 -19.38
C GLY A 59 11.16 -15.53 -18.69
N TYR A 60 11.49 -15.05 -17.48
CA TYR A 60 10.69 -14.02 -16.79
C TYR A 60 11.54 -12.85 -16.28
N SER A 61 11.33 -11.70 -16.91
CA SER A 61 12.01 -10.44 -16.60
C SER A 61 11.06 -9.25 -16.65
N LEU A 62 11.30 -8.25 -15.81
CA LEU A 62 10.55 -7.00 -15.76
C LEU A 62 11.43 -5.82 -16.14
N ASN A 63 10.88 -4.88 -16.90
CA ASN A 63 11.51 -3.61 -17.25
C ASN A 63 10.98 -2.56 -16.29
N LEU A 64 11.79 -2.27 -15.29
CA LEU A 64 11.45 -1.43 -14.16
C LEU A 64 11.81 0.02 -14.47
N ARG A 65 10.87 0.93 -14.22
CA ARG A 65 11.10 2.37 -14.18
C ARG A 65 10.71 2.93 -12.81
N LYS A 66 11.20 4.11 -12.45
CA LYS A 66 10.75 4.78 -11.21
C LYS A 66 9.23 4.93 -11.17
N ALA A 67 8.70 4.78 -9.96
CA ALA A 67 7.30 4.99 -9.65
C ALA A 67 7.18 5.94 -8.46
N SER A 68 6.03 6.59 -8.37
CA SER A 68 5.69 7.52 -7.30
C SER A 68 4.24 7.28 -6.87
N VAL A 69 4.00 7.41 -5.58
CA VAL A 69 2.67 7.30 -4.96
C VAL A 69 2.59 8.07 -3.65
N LEU A 70 3.70 8.50 -3.07
CA LEU A 70 3.73 9.26 -1.82
C LEU A 70 3.80 10.75 -2.13
N ALA A 71 2.93 11.54 -1.52
CA ALA A 71 3.08 12.99 -1.56
C ALA A 71 4.43 13.39 -0.96
N LYS A 72 5.06 14.43 -1.51
CA LYS A 72 6.35 14.93 -1.02
C LYS A 72 6.31 15.26 0.48
N ASN A 73 5.24 15.92 0.92
CA ASN A 73 4.97 16.16 2.32
C ASN A 73 3.95 15.14 2.82
N LEU A 74 4.43 13.97 3.23
CA LEU A 74 3.59 12.88 3.70
C LEU A 74 3.31 13.03 5.20
N LEU A 75 2.03 13.03 5.59
CA LEU A 75 1.64 12.97 6.99
C LEU A 75 1.70 11.51 7.50
N LEU A 76 2.41 11.28 8.59
CA LEU A 76 2.30 10.06 9.37
C LEU A 76 1.57 10.37 10.67
N GLN A 77 0.54 9.57 10.98
CA GLN A 77 -0.27 9.75 12.18
C GLN A 77 -0.42 8.43 12.93
N ASP A 78 -0.15 8.43 14.24
CA ASP A 78 -0.41 7.29 15.12
C ASP A 78 -1.46 7.66 16.17
N ILE A 79 -2.55 6.89 16.19
CA ILE A 79 -3.65 7.06 17.14
C ILE A 79 -3.41 6.12 18.33
N ASN A 80 -3.31 6.67 19.53
CA ASN A 80 -3.02 5.95 20.77
C ASN A 80 -4.13 6.23 21.80
N ASP A 81 -4.11 5.51 22.92
CA ASP A 81 -5.07 5.72 24.03
C ASP A 81 -4.94 7.11 24.66
N ASP A 82 -3.74 7.69 24.65
CA ASP A 82 -3.39 8.98 25.26
C ASP A 82 -3.50 10.17 24.29
N GLY A 83 -3.75 9.90 23.01
CA GLY A 83 -3.93 10.94 21.99
C GLY A 83 -3.39 10.56 20.62
N ILE A 84 -3.17 11.57 19.80
CA ILE A 84 -2.71 11.42 18.41
C ILE A 84 -1.31 12.03 18.30
N SER A 85 -0.37 11.27 17.72
CA SER A 85 0.94 11.81 17.32
C SER A 85 0.96 12.01 15.80
N GLU A 86 1.52 13.14 15.37
CA GLU A 86 1.59 13.53 13.95
C GLU A 86 3.01 13.97 13.60
N ILE A 87 3.48 13.53 12.44
CA ILE A 87 4.76 13.98 11.88
C ILE A 87 4.67 14.05 10.36
N TYR A 88 5.14 15.17 9.80
CA TYR A 88 5.36 15.28 8.37
C TYR A 88 6.74 14.77 8.00
N VAL A 89 6.80 13.94 6.97
CA VAL A 89 8.04 13.36 6.44
C VAL A 89 8.16 13.58 4.94
N ASP A 90 9.37 13.46 4.43
CA ASP A 90 9.64 13.53 3.00
C ASP A 90 9.24 12.19 2.33
N GLY A 91 8.12 12.19 1.61
CA GLY A 91 7.64 11.01 0.89
C GLY A 91 8.62 10.51 -0.15
N THR A 92 9.34 11.41 -0.82
CA THR A 92 10.34 11.08 -1.85
C THR A 92 11.47 10.21 -1.29
N PHE A 93 11.80 10.39 0.00
CA PHE A 93 12.72 9.51 0.69
C PHE A 93 12.14 8.09 0.75
N TYR A 94 10.92 7.89 1.23
CA TYR A 94 10.37 6.55 1.44
C TYR A 94 10.11 5.78 0.14
N GLU A 95 9.74 6.46 -0.94
CA GLU A 95 9.52 5.83 -2.26
C GLU A 95 10.77 5.76 -3.14
N ARG A 96 11.95 6.21 -2.67
CA ARG A 96 13.19 6.22 -3.48
C ARG A 96 13.61 4.84 -4.04
N HIS A 97 13.03 3.75 -3.56
CA HIS A 97 13.27 2.40 -4.05
C HIS A 97 12.04 1.79 -4.74
N LEU A 98 10.98 2.55 -4.96
CA LEU A 98 9.78 2.12 -5.66
C LEU A 98 10.02 2.16 -7.18
N TYR A 99 9.69 1.05 -7.82
CA TYR A 99 9.74 0.87 -9.26
C TYR A 99 8.48 0.17 -9.75
N GLN A 100 8.17 0.36 -11.03
CA GLN A 100 7.04 -0.22 -11.71
C GLN A 100 7.44 -0.83 -13.05
N ASP A 101 6.70 -1.85 -13.47
CA ASP A 101 6.59 -2.26 -14.87
C ASP A 101 5.10 -2.16 -15.21
N THR A 102 4.71 -1.17 -16.01
CA THR A 102 3.29 -0.95 -16.32
C THR A 102 2.70 -2.04 -17.22
N ARG A 103 3.52 -2.74 -18.02
CA ARG A 103 3.06 -3.87 -18.84
C ARG A 103 2.87 -5.12 -17.99
N GLY A 104 3.78 -5.35 -17.05
CA GLY A 104 3.70 -6.46 -16.09
C GLY A 104 2.80 -6.17 -14.89
N GLU A 105 2.25 -4.96 -14.78
CA GLU A 105 1.44 -4.51 -13.63
C GLU A 105 2.20 -4.67 -12.29
N ALA A 106 3.52 -4.49 -12.35
CA ALA A 106 4.42 -4.74 -11.24
C ALA A 106 4.61 -3.45 -10.41
N SER A 107 4.72 -3.63 -9.09
CA SER A 107 4.95 -2.57 -8.11
C SER A 107 5.94 -3.10 -7.08
N LEU A 108 7.21 -2.69 -7.21
CA LEU A 108 8.33 -3.33 -6.51
C LEU A 108 9.20 -2.32 -5.77
N ILE A 109 9.56 -2.71 -4.56
CA ILE A 109 10.60 -2.07 -3.77
C ILE A 109 11.92 -2.80 -4.07
N ILE A 110 12.84 -2.11 -4.74
CA ILE A 110 14.16 -2.61 -5.14
C ILE A 110 15.21 -1.93 -4.26
N LYS A 111 15.52 -2.54 -3.12
CA LYS A 111 16.49 -2.00 -2.16
C LYS A 111 17.87 -2.60 -2.39
N PRO A 112 18.92 -1.79 -2.57
CA PRO A 112 20.28 -2.29 -2.58
C PRO A 112 20.60 -3.01 -1.26
N SER A 113 21.17 -4.20 -1.38
CA SER A 113 21.70 -5.02 -0.30
C SER A 113 23.24 -5.09 -0.44
N GLY A 114 23.94 -5.47 0.62
CA GLY A 114 25.40 -5.55 0.60
C GLY A 114 25.93 -6.42 -0.54
N ASN A 115 27.14 -6.11 -1.04
CA ASN A 115 27.84 -6.86 -2.09
C ASN A 115 27.16 -6.86 -3.48
N GLY A 116 26.40 -5.81 -3.82
CA GLY A 116 25.78 -5.67 -5.15
C GLY A 116 24.54 -6.52 -5.37
N HIS A 117 23.96 -7.06 -4.30
CA HIS A 117 22.66 -7.74 -4.33
C HIS A 117 21.53 -6.75 -4.09
N TYR A 118 20.29 -7.19 -4.31
CA TYR A 118 19.10 -6.39 -4.02
C TYR A 118 18.10 -7.22 -3.23
N ASP A 119 17.38 -6.54 -2.34
CA ASP A 119 16.19 -7.04 -1.69
C ASP A 119 15.00 -6.55 -2.51
N VAL A 120 14.27 -7.51 -3.08
CA VAL A 120 13.12 -7.28 -3.94
C VAL A 120 11.87 -7.66 -3.16
N SER A 121 10.99 -6.70 -2.92
CA SER A 121 9.69 -6.97 -2.32
C SER A 121 8.56 -6.24 -3.04
N GLY A 122 7.35 -6.79 -2.97
CA GLY A 122 6.15 -6.18 -3.55
C GLY A 122 5.47 -7.11 -4.56
N LEU A 123 4.92 -6.55 -5.62
CA LEU A 123 4.10 -7.23 -6.61
C LEU A 123 4.85 -7.44 -7.92
N LEU A 124 4.89 -8.68 -8.37
CA LEU A 124 5.39 -9.04 -9.70
C LEU A 124 4.36 -8.80 -10.78
N ASN A 125 3.08 -8.86 -10.41
CA ASN A 125 1.87 -8.56 -11.17
C ASN A 125 0.70 -8.52 -10.18
N PHE A 126 -0.54 -8.46 -10.68
CA PHE A 126 -1.74 -8.42 -9.84
C PHE A 126 -2.09 -9.70 -9.07
N THR A 127 -1.39 -10.81 -9.29
CA THR A 127 -1.69 -12.12 -8.69
C THR A 127 -0.57 -12.66 -7.81
N HIS A 128 0.67 -12.20 -8.00
CA HIS A 128 1.85 -12.73 -7.32
C HIS A 128 2.66 -11.63 -6.64
N ARG A 129 3.06 -11.90 -5.40
CA ARG A 129 3.98 -11.09 -4.62
C ARG A 129 5.33 -11.78 -4.48
N ILE A 130 6.38 -11.00 -4.28
CA ILE A 130 7.74 -11.47 -4.01
C ILE A 130 8.24 -10.87 -2.69
N GLU A 131 8.99 -11.65 -1.93
CA GLU A 131 9.68 -11.17 -0.73
C GLU A 131 11.03 -11.88 -0.51
N PRO A 132 11.99 -11.23 0.19
CA PRO A 132 13.25 -11.88 0.57
C PRO A 132 13.02 -13.10 1.46
N GLY A 133 13.82 -14.16 1.28
CA GLY A 133 13.78 -15.33 2.17
C GLY A 133 14.28 -15.01 3.59
N GLU A 134 13.65 -15.61 4.60
CA GLU A 134 13.89 -15.33 6.04
C GLU A 134 15.32 -15.67 6.50
N ASN A 135 15.90 -16.77 6.04
CA ASN A 135 17.14 -17.33 6.62
C ASN A 135 18.43 -16.96 5.90
N SER A 136 18.44 -15.86 5.12
CA SER A 136 19.60 -15.50 4.28
C SER A 136 20.05 -16.65 3.39
N GLU A 137 19.11 -17.49 2.94
CA GLU A 137 19.37 -18.58 2.01
C GLU A 137 20.03 -18.01 0.75
N ARG A 138 21.12 -18.64 0.31
CA ARG A 138 21.87 -18.21 -0.86
C ARG A 138 22.01 -19.34 -1.86
N SER A 139 22.02 -19.00 -3.14
CA SER A 139 22.42 -19.93 -4.19
C SER A 139 23.89 -20.32 -4.03
N LEU A 140 24.33 -21.34 -4.78
CA LEU A 140 25.76 -21.70 -4.88
C LEU A 140 26.63 -20.54 -5.39
N SER A 141 26.07 -19.60 -6.17
CA SER A 141 26.73 -18.39 -6.64
C SER A 141 26.64 -17.21 -5.66
N GLY A 142 26.03 -17.40 -4.49
CA GLY A 142 25.88 -16.38 -3.45
C GLY A 142 24.67 -15.46 -3.62
N ALA A 143 23.82 -15.67 -4.64
CA ALA A 143 22.62 -14.85 -4.86
C ALA A 143 21.60 -15.04 -3.74
N ARG A 144 20.98 -13.94 -3.28
CA ARG A 144 20.01 -13.96 -2.18
C ARG A 144 18.69 -14.59 -2.63
N ALA A 145 18.22 -15.58 -1.89
CA ALA A 145 16.94 -16.23 -2.14
C ALA A 145 15.77 -15.27 -1.90
N HIS A 146 14.79 -15.35 -2.78
CA HIS A 146 13.49 -14.72 -2.67
C HIS A 146 12.41 -15.77 -2.85
N ARG A 147 11.20 -15.49 -2.37
CA ARG A 147 10.05 -16.37 -2.48
C ARG A 147 8.91 -15.64 -3.18
N ILE A 148 8.32 -16.29 -4.17
CA ILE A 148 7.13 -15.84 -4.86
C ILE A 148 5.92 -16.54 -4.23
N PHE A 149 4.91 -15.76 -3.89
CA PHE A 149 3.65 -16.24 -3.33
C PHE A 149 2.49 -15.74 -4.19
N LYS A 150 1.45 -16.56 -4.31
CA LYS A 150 0.14 -16.06 -4.74
C LYS A 150 -0.40 -15.11 -3.67
N ILE A 151 -1.01 -14.02 -4.11
CA ILE A 151 -1.77 -13.15 -3.21
C ILE A 151 -3.02 -13.92 -2.80
N PRO A 152 -3.33 -14.05 -1.50
CA PRO A 152 -4.55 -14.70 -1.07
C PRO A 152 -5.74 -13.82 -1.46
N PHE A 153 -6.69 -14.41 -2.18
CA PHE A 153 -7.98 -13.79 -2.49
C PHE A 153 -9.03 -14.38 -1.56
N LYS A 154 -9.85 -13.51 -0.94
CA LYS A 154 -11.02 -13.91 -0.17
C LYS A 154 -12.24 -13.84 -1.09
N ASP A 155 -13.04 -14.90 -1.11
CA ASP A 155 -14.35 -14.87 -1.76
C ASP A 155 -15.31 -14.03 -0.91
N GLY A 156 -16.17 -13.25 -1.56
CA GLY A 156 -17.10 -12.37 -0.87
C GLY A 156 -17.79 -11.38 -1.80
N ILE A 157 -18.41 -10.38 -1.19
CA ILE A 157 -19.30 -9.39 -1.82
C ILE A 157 -18.81 -7.99 -1.46
N HIS A 158 -18.76 -7.11 -2.45
CA HIS A 158 -18.53 -5.68 -2.26
C HIS A 158 -19.87 -4.97 -2.10
N HIS A 159 -19.94 -4.00 -1.19
CA HIS A 159 -21.21 -3.36 -0.80
C HIS A 159 -21.20 -1.87 -1.09
N ILE A 160 -22.33 -1.34 -1.57
CA ILE A 160 -22.54 0.11 -1.71
C ILE A 160 -23.32 0.62 -0.49
N ALA A 161 -22.80 1.65 0.18
CA ALA A 161 -23.50 2.34 1.26
C ALA A 161 -24.52 3.35 0.70
N GLU A 162 -25.72 3.37 1.29
CA GLU A 162 -26.74 4.39 1.00
C GLU A 162 -26.55 5.62 1.89
N VAL A 163 -26.61 6.82 1.31
CA VAL A 163 -26.76 8.07 2.08
C VAL A 163 -28.26 8.34 2.24
N VAL A 164 -28.77 8.33 3.49
CA VAL A 164 -30.20 8.57 3.76
C VAL A 164 -30.63 9.99 3.34
N GLU A 165 -29.72 10.96 3.41
CA GLU A 165 -29.93 12.36 3.01
C GLU A 165 -30.14 12.53 1.49
N ASP A 166 -29.72 11.56 0.66
CA ASP A 166 -29.86 11.59 -0.81
C ASP A 166 -31.28 11.20 -1.30
N LYS A 167 -32.14 10.66 -0.43
CA LYS A 167 -33.50 10.22 -0.82
C LYS A 167 -34.41 11.38 -1.24
N THR A 168 -34.03 12.62 -0.94
CA THR A 168 -34.76 13.84 -1.32
C THR A 168 -34.24 14.53 -2.59
N ASP A 169 -33.02 14.25 -3.07
CA ASP A 169 -32.37 15.03 -4.16
C ASP A 169 -32.25 14.31 -5.52
N TRP A 170 -32.55 13.01 -5.60
CA TRP A 170 -32.55 12.30 -6.90
C TRP A 170 -33.71 12.71 -7.82
N ARG A 171 -34.64 13.57 -7.36
CA ARG A 171 -35.60 14.24 -8.25
C ARG A 171 -34.88 15.37 -8.98
N GLN A 172 -34.34 15.02 -10.16
CA GLN A 172 -33.72 15.88 -11.16
C GLN A 172 -32.23 16.22 -10.92
N ALA A 173 -31.36 15.22 -11.07
CA ALA A 173 -30.10 15.50 -11.78
C ALA A 173 -30.48 16.01 -13.18
N SER A 174 -30.47 17.33 -13.35
CA SER A 174 -30.86 17.99 -14.60
C SER A 174 -30.02 17.44 -15.74
N ALA A 175 -30.64 17.16 -16.89
CA ALA A 175 -29.99 16.79 -18.15
C ALA A 175 -29.07 17.90 -18.74
N HIS A 176 -28.69 18.87 -17.91
CA HIS A 176 -27.95 20.09 -18.22
C HIS A 176 -26.93 20.43 -17.11
N ALA A 177 -26.28 19.42 -16.51
CA ALA A 177 -25.01 19.71 -15.84
C ALA A 177 -24.00 20.10 -16.93
N GLU A 178 -23.53 21.35 -16.91
CA GLU A 178 -22.47 21.80 -17.82
C GLU A 178 -21.26 20.89 -17.65
N LYS A 179 -20.89 20.17 -18.72
CA LYS A 179 -19.65 19.38 -18.74
C LYS A 179 -18.49 20.36 -18.61
N ARG A 180 -17.75 20.28 -17.51
CA ARG A 180 -16.55 21.08 -17.29
C ARG A 180 -15.41 20.53 -18.14
N ALA A 181 -14.49 21.42 -18.54
CA ALA A 181 -13.24 20.99 -19.16
C ALA A 181 -12.41 20.26 -18.09
N PHE A 182 -12.17 18.97 -18.30
CA PHE A 182 -11.51 18.09 -17.33
C PHE A 182 -10.07 17.80 -17.78
N PRO A 183 -9.09 17.67 -16.86
CA PRO A 183 -7.70 17.37 -17.20
C PRO A 183 -7.52 16.06 -18.00
N ASP A 184 -6.40 15.96 -18.75
CA ASP A 184 -6.04 14.75 -19.50
C ASP A 184 -5.64 13.57 -18.59
N ASP A 185 -5.11 13.88 -17.40
CA ASP A 185 -4.89 12.94 -16.30
C ASP A 185 -5.17 13.62 -14.95
N ILE A 186 -5.40 12.82 -13.91
CA ILE A 186 -5.66 13.33 -12.55
C ILE A 186 -4.81 12.62 -11.50
N THR A 187 -4.58 13.33 -10.40
CA THR A 187 -4.00 12.78 -9.17
C THR A 187 -5.09 12.73 -8.11
N ILE A 188 -5.35 11.53 -7.58
CA ILE A 188 -6.25 11.28 -6.47
C ILE A 188 -5.45 11.35 -5.18
N GLU A 189 -5.66 12.40 -4.40
CA GLU A 189 -5.09 12.61 -3.08
C GLU A 189 -5.80 11.72 -2.05
N LEU A 190 -5.08 10.71 -1.56
CA LEU A 190 -5.66 9.66 -0.73
C LEU A 190 -5.10 9.68 0.70
N PHE A 191 -6.03 9.72 1.65
CA PHE A 191 -5.77 9.57 3.08
C PHE A 191 -5.89 8.09 3.48
N TYR A 192 -4.75 7.41 3.68
CA TYR A 192 -4.72 5.98 4.00
C TYR A 192 -4.74 5.75 5.50
N MET A 193 -5.63 4.88 5.98
CA MET A 193 -5.76 4.52 7.38
C MET A 193 -5.66 3.00 7.58
N SER A 194 -5.09 2.59 8.70
CA SER A 194 -5.06 1.22 9.20
C SER A 194 -5.71 1.15 10.58
N ASP A 195 -6.67 0.24 10.75
CA ASP A 195 -7.28 0.02 12.07
C ASP A 195 -6.30 -0.66 13.05
N TYR A 196 -6.76 -0.91 14.28
CA TYR A 196 -5.94 -1.54 15.32
C TYR A 196 -5.38 -2.89 14.90
N VAL A 197 -6.22 -3.75 14.32
CA VAL A 197 -5.79 -5.12 13.96
C VAL A 197 -4.80 -5.06 12.81
N HIS A 198 -5.04 -4.23 11.79
CA HIS A 198 -4.13 -4.03 10.68
C HIS A 198 -2.78 -3.48 11.14
N THR A 199 -2.81 -2.43 11.99
CA THR A 199 -1.62 -1.79 12.53
C THR A 199 -0.82 -2.73 13.44
N SER A 200 -1.50 -3.57 14.23
CA SER A 200 -0.85 -4.48 15.19
C SER A 200 0.11 -5.47 14.53
N TYR A 201 -0.13 -5.84 13.26
CA TYR A 201 0.79 -6.67 12.49
C TYR A 201 2.16 -6.00 12.34
N PHE A 202 2.18 -4.72 11.98
CA PHE A 202 3.44 -3.97 11.82
C PHE A 202 4.05 -3.61 13.16
N GLY A 203 3.22 -3.36 14.19
CA GLY A 203 3.67 -2.84 15.48
C GLY A 203 4.45 -1.55 15.29
N ASN A 204 5.61 -1.43 15.94
CA ASN A 204 6.45 -0.23 15.87
C ASN A 204 7.33 -0.16 14.59
N ARG A 205 7.10 -1.02 13.59
CA ARG A 205 7.88 -1.07 12.35
C ARG A 205 7.32 -0.07 11.33
N THR A 206 7.43 1.23 11.64
CA THR A 206 6.86 2.32 10.84
C THR A 206 7.29 2.29 9.37
N GLU A 207 8.56 2.01 9.08
CA GLU A 207 9.05 1.92 7.69
C GLU A 207 8.39 0.79 6.89
N GLU A 208 8.11 -0.35 7.53
CA GLU A 208 7.44 -1.49 6.89
C GLU A 208 5.97 -1.17 6.61
N ARG A 209 5.29 -0.49 7.54
CA ARG A 209 3.91 0.00 7.33
C ARG A 209 3.84 1.00 6.18
N ILE A 210 4.78 1.94 6.10
CA ILE A 210 4.86 2.90 4.99
C ILE A 210 5.07 2.15 3.66
N GLN A 211 6.03 1.22 3.61
CA GLN A 211 6.29 0.44 2.39
C GLN A 211 5.09 -0.41 1.98
N TYR A 212 4.36 -0.96 2.94
CA TYR A 212 3.16 -1.73 2.68
C TYR A 212 2.07 -0.87 2.03
N ALA A 213 1.73 0.26 2.64
CA ALA A 213 0.76 1.21 2.10
C ALA A 213 1.20 1.75 0.72
N THR A 214 2.50 2.03 0.55
CA THR A 214 3.11 2.45 -0.72
C THR A 214 2.84 1.42 -1.81
N VAL A 215 3.21 0.15 -1.60
CA VAL A 215 3.04 -0.91 -2.61
C VAL A 215 1.57 -1.19 -2.88
N MET A 216 0.75 -1.23 -1.83
CA MET A 216 -0.70 -1.46 -1.92
C MET A 216 -1.36 -0.40 -2.79
N MET A 217 -1.17 0.88 -2.45
CA MET A 217 -1.87 1.97 -3.13
C MET A 217 -1.23 2.33 -4.48
N HIS A 218 0.06 2.05 -4.69
CA HIS A 218 0.64 2.13 -6.03
C HIS A 218 0.05 1.03 -6.95
N SER A 219 -0.24 -0.16 -6.42
CA SER A 219 -0.93 -1.20 -7.19
C SER A 219 -2.38 -0.81 -7.53
N VAL A 220 -3.07 -0.11 -6.62
CA VAL A 220 -4.38 0.49 -6.92
C VAL A 220 -4.24 1.57 -8.00
N SER A 221 -3.22 2.43 -7.90
CA SER A 221 -2.90 3.46 -8.91
C SER A 221 -2.69 2.86 -10.31
N LEU A 222 -1.96 1.75 -10.43
CA LEU A 222 -1.79 1.04 -11.71
C LEU A 222 -3.14 0.59 -12.31
N ARG A 223 -4.13 0.24 -11.47
CA ARG A 223 -5.47 -0.11 -11.94
C ARG A 223 -6.30 1.10 -12.32
N THR A 224 -6.14 2.25 -11.67
CA THR A 224 -6.88 3.47 -12.02
C THR A 224 -6.31 4.18 -13.24
N GLN A 225 -5.06 3.91 -13.63
CA GLN A 225 -4.47 4.38 -14.88
C GLN A 225 -5.16 3.83 -16.14
N GLN A 226 -5.98 2.77 -16.02
CA GLN A 226 -6.72 2.18 -17.14
C GLN A 226 -8.05 2.89 -17.45
N LEU A 227 -8.46 3.85 -16.61
CA LEU A 227 -9.70 4.63 -16.77
C LEU A 227 -9.66 5.48 -18.05
N GLU A 228 -10.82 6.02 -18.45
CA GLU A 228 -10.88 6.94 -19.62
C GLU A 228 -9.98 8.16 -19.42
N THR A 229 -10.02 8.75 -18.22
CA THR A 229 -9.02 9.70 -17.74
C THR A 229 -8.06 8.96 -16.81
N PRO A 230 -6.81 8.66 -17.25
CA PRO A 230 -5.83 8.01 -16.41
C PRO A 230 -5.69 8.72 -15.06
N SER A 231 -5.87 7.98 -13.98
CA SER A 231 -5.83 8.53 -12.63
C SER A 231 -4.68 7.89 -11.84
N TYR A 232 -3.87 8.72 -11.21
CA TYR A 232 -2.77 8.34 -10.33
C TYR A 232 -3.17 8.56 -8.87
N ILE A 233 -2.51 7.89 -7.93
CA ILE A 233 -2.74 8.10 -6.49
C ILE A 233 -1.54 8.82 -5.88
N ALA A 234 -1.81 9.84 -5.06
CA ALA A 234 -0.85 10.44 -4.15
C ALA A 234 -1.33 10.23 -2.69
N LEU A 235 -0.59 9.46 -1.90
CA LEU A 235 -0.81 9.30 -0.47
C LEU A 235 -0.40 10.58 0.24
N THR A 236 -1.38 11.31 0.76
CA THR A 236 -1.19 12.53 1.55
C THR A 236 -0.97 12.20 3.02
N ALA A 237 -1.54 11.08 3.49
CA ALA A 237 -1.36 10.59 4.85
C ALA A 237 -1.32 9.06 4.93
N ILE A 238 -0.56 8.55 5.92
CA ILE A 238 -0.60 7.16 6.37
C ILE A 238 -0.84 7.17 7.87
N VAL A 239 -2.01 6.66 8.27
CA VAL A 239 -2.47 6.61 9.65
C VAL A 239 -2.49 5.17 10.14
N GLY A 240 -2.08 4.91 11.38
CA GLY A 240 -2.42 3.65 12.04
C GLY A 240 -2.86 3.84 13.48
N SER A 241 -3.66 2.88 13.94
CA SER A 241 -4.20 2.86 15.28
C SER A 241 -3.48 1.85 16.18
N PHE A 242 -2.99 2.31 17.32
CA PHE A 242 -2.39 1.50 18.38
C PHE A 242 -3.35 1.33 19.57
N THR A 243 -4.57 1.86 19.47
CA THR A 243 -5.65 1.68 20.44
C THR A 243 -6.80 0.87 19.84
N LYS A 244 -7.45 0.03 20.66
CA LYS A 244 -8.71 -0.62 20.29
C LYS A 244 -9.93 0.32 20.36
N ASN A 245 -9.79 1.47 21.00
CA ASN A 245 -10.87 2.44 21.19
C ASN A 245 -10.95 3.41 20.01
N GLU A 246 -11.26 2.88 18.84
CA GLU A 246 -11.26 3.61 17.58
C GLU A 246 -12.63 4.30 17.38
N SER A 247 -12.67 5.63 17.50
CA SER A 247 -13.93 6.39 17.41
C SER A 247 -14.65 6.24 16.06
N TYR A 248 -13.87 5.99 15.01
CA TYR A 248 -14.33 5.84 13.63
C TYR A 248 -14.65 4.39 13.22
N VAL A 249 -14.40 3.39 14.08
CA VAL A 249 -14.72 1.98 13.80
C VAL A 249 -15.91 1.54 14.65
N LYS A 250 -16.83 0.78 14.05
CA LYS A 250 -17.98 0.17 14.76
C LYS A 250 -17.87 -1.33 14.71
N LEU A 251 -17.98 -1.95 15.89
CA LEU A 251 -17.71 -3.37 16.07
C LEU A 251 -18.93 -4.09 16.64
N THR A 252 -19.08 -5.37 16.27
CA THR A 252 -19.96 -6.30 16.98
C THR A 252 -19.32 -6.73 18.31
N GLY A 253 -20.07 -7.46 19.14
CA GLY A 253 -19.53 -8.07 20.36
C GLY A 253 -18.45 -9.15 20.11
N SER A 254 -18.29 -9.61 18.87
CA SER A 254 -17.29 -10.60 18.42
C SER A 254 -16.07 -9.96 17.74
N ASP A 255 -15.89 -8.63 17.88
CA ASP A 255 -14.73 -7.89 17.34
C ASP A 255 -14.70 -7.85 15.78
N GLN A 256 -15.83 -8.12 15.14
CA GLN A 256 -16.07 -7.96 13.70
C GLN A 256 -16.51 -6.53 13.38
N LEU A 257 -16.10 -6.00 12.23
CA LEU A 257 -16.37 -4.62 11.83
C LEU A 257 -17.72 -4.51 11.14
N ILE A 258 -18.61 -3.66 11.65
CA ILE A 258 -19.93 -3.40 11.04
C ILE A 258 -19.73 -2.40 9.90
N GLY A 259 -19.79 -2.86 8.66
CA GLY A 259 -19.38 -2.08 7.48
C GLY A 259 -20.12 -0.75 7.35
N THR A 260 -21.46 -0.79 7.27
CA THR A 260 -22.31 0.39 7.10
C THR A 260 -22.21 1.40 8.24
N GLU A 261 -22.19 0.93 9.48
CA GLU A 261 -22.03 1.80 10.66
C GLU A 261 -20.63 2.41 10.73
N THR A 262 -19.61 1.68 10.27
CA THR A 262 -18.22 2.16 10.24
C THR A 262 -18.04 3.26 9.21
N VAL A 263 -18.48 3.08 7.96
CA VAL A 263 -18.36 4.17 6.96
C VAL A 263 -19.18 5.40 7.35
N TYR A 264 -20.32 5.23 8.03
CA TYR A 264 -21.05 6.34 8.62
C TYR A 264 -20.26 6.99 9.77
N ALA A 265 -19.71 6.21 10.70
CA ALA A 265 -18.88 6.76 11.77
C ALA A 265 -17.67 7.52 11.22
N MET A 266 -16.98 6.98 10.21
CA MET A 266 -15.89 7.65 9.51
C MET A 266 -16.33 9.00 8.92
N SER A 267 -17.43 9.05 8.16
CA SER A 267 -17.92 10.31 7.56
C SER A 267 -18.28 11.36 8.62
N GLN A 268 -18.70 10.93 9.82
CA GLN A 268 -19.00 11.86 10.89
C GLN A 268 -17.77 12.32 11.66
N GLN A 269 -16.91 11.39 12.10
CA GLN A 269 -15.81 11.65 13.02
C GLN A 269 -14.60 12.28 12.31
N LEU A 270 -14.28 11.83 11.10
CA LEU A 270 -13.07 12.25 10.39
C LEU A 270 -13.21 13.63 9.73
N TRP A 271 -14.43 14.10 9.48
CA TRP A 271 -14.68 15.37 8.78
C TRP A 271 -14.14 16.62 9.52
N SER A 272 -13.94 16.52 10.82
CA SER A 272 -13.31 17.59 11.61
C SER A 272 -11.81 17.75 11.31
N ASN A 273 -11.15 16.70 10.80
CA ASN A 273 -9.74 16.72 10.43
C ASN A 273 -9.55 17.48 9.11
N VAL A 274 -8.68 18.50 9.13
CA VAL A 274 -8.38 19.32 7.94
C VAL A 274 -7.70 18.52 6.83
N ASN A 275 -6.79 17.60 7.18
CA ASN A 275 -6.08 16.78 6.20
C ASN A 275 -7.02 15.80 5.50
N VAL A 276 -8.03 15.30 6.21
CA VAL A 276 -9.10 14.49 5.61
C VAL A 276 -9.91 15.33 4.63
N ARG A 277 -10.30 16.56 4.98
CA ARG A 277 -11.05 17.46 4.09
C ARG A 277 -10.27 17.94 2.87
N GLN A 278 -8.93 17.94 2.96
CA GLN A 278 -8.03 18.27 1.86
C GLN A 278 -7.67 17.07 0.99
N SER A 279 -8.02 15.85 1.41
CA SER A 279 -7.87 14.66 0.57
C SER A 279 -9.14 14.44 -0.24
N ASP A 280 -9.02 13.84 -1.41
CA ASP A 280 -10.14 13.54 -2.29
C ASP A 280 -10.94 12.33 -1.81
N VAL A 281 -10.23 11.39 -1.19
CA VAL A 281 -10.76 10.13 -0.67
C VAL A 281 -10.01 9.67 0.58
N VAL A 282 -10.70 8.90 1.42
CA VAL A 282 -10.16 8.25 2.61
C VAL A 282 -10.41 6.75 2.50
N TYR A 283 -9.37 5.95 2.70
CA TYR A 283 -9.46 4.49 2.67
C TYR A 283 -8.95 3.90 3.98
N LEU A 284 -9.78 3.06 4.62
CA LEU A 284 -9.43 2.28 5.80
C LEU A 284 -9.15 0.82 5.40
N ALA A 285 -7.90 0.39 5.56
CA ALA A 285 -7.55 -1.02 5.54
C ALA A 285 -7.78 -1.63 6.92
N THR A 286 -8.59 -2.68 7.00
CA THR A 286 -8.88 -3.39 8.26
C THR A 286 -8.37 -4.82 8.21
N GLY A 287 -7.77 -5.26 9.32
CA GLY A 287 -7.45 -6.67 9.53
C GLY A 287 -8.61 -7.49 10.09
N ARG A 288 -9.78 -6.87 10.26
CA ARG A 288 -11.00 -7.47 10.83
C ARG A 288 -11.90 -7.99 9.73
N ASP A 289 -12.71 -8.99 10.09
CA ASP A 289 -13.80 -9.46 9.24
C ASP A 289 -14.92 -8.41 9.23
N ILE A 290 -15.30 -7.94 8.04
CA ILE A 290 -16.38 -6.98 7.84
C ILE A 290 -17.69 -7.74 7.74
N VAL A 291 -18.69 -7.25 8.47
CA VAL A 291 -20.03 -7.80 8.47
C VAL A 291 -21.07 -6.78 8.04
N GLY A 292 -22.04 -7.27 7.25
CA GLY A 292 -23.27 -6.57 6.95
C GLY A 292 -24.36 -6.97 7.92
N VAL A 293 -24.96 -6.01 8.62
CA VAL A 293 -26.12 -6.24 9.49
C VAL A 293 -27.39 -6.05 8.68
N ARG A 294 -28.21 -7.11 8.57
CA ARG A 294 -29.51 -7.08 7.90
C ARG A 294 -30.60 -7.58 8.86
N PRO A 295 -31.89 -7.28 8.62
CA PRO A 295 -32.99 -7.83 9.42
C PRO A 295 -32.99 -9.37 9.47
N SER A 296 -32.46 -10.02 8.44
CA SER A 296 -32.33 -11.48 8.33
C SER A 296 -31.12 -12.07 9.08
N GLY A 297 -30.25 -11.25 9.66
CA GLY A 297 -29.04 -11.68 10.38
C GLY A 297 -27.78 -10.93 9.95
N ILE A 298 -26.64 -11.42 10.44
CA ILE A 298 -25.30 -10.90 10.14
C ILE A 298 -24.72 -11.69 8.96
N SER A 299 -24.25 -11.00 7.91
CA SER A 299 -23.49 -11.59 6.80
C SER A 299 -22.01 -11.25 6.95
N SER A 300 -21.14 -12.27 6.94
CA SER A 300 -19.67 -12.14 6.94
C SER A 300 -19.04 -12.24 5.55
N GLU A 301 -19.85 -12.11 4.50
CA GLU A 301 -19.37 -12.17 3.12
C GLU A 301 -18.86 -10.80 2.63
N VAL A 302 -18.97 -9.74 3.43
CA VAL A 302 -18.62 -8.37 3.01
C VAL A 302 -17.10 -8.21 2.99
N LEU A 303 -16.55 -7.80 1.85
CA LEU A 303 -15.10 -7.55 1.73
C LEU A 303 -14.75 -6.07 1.87
N GLY A 304 -15.65 -5.20 1.45
CA GLY A 304 -15.47 -3.76 1.47
C GLY A 304 -16.79 -3.03 1.33
N ILE A 305 -16.77 -1.76 1.69
CA ILE A 305 -17.90 -0.87 1.55
C ILE A 305 -17.45 0.58 1.35
N ALA A 306 -18.12 1.25 0.41
CA ALA A 306 -17.93 2.65 0.10
C ALA A 306 -19.26 3.32 -0.26
N TYR A 307 -19.27 4.64 -0.22
CA TYR A 307 -20.36 5.42 -0.81
C TYR A 307 -20.11 5.63 -2.30
N ARG A 308 -21.17 5.60 -3.12
CA ARG A 308 -21.04 5.84 -4.55
C ARG A 308 -21.00 7.34 -4.88
N GLY A 309 -19.98 7.77 -5.63
CA GLY A 309 -19.88 9.13 -6.17
C GLY A 309 -19.77 10.17 -5.07
N LYS A 310 -19.01 9.87 -4.02
CA LYS A 310 -18.85 10.71 -2.84
C LYS A 310 -17.41 11.15 -2.57
N ALA A 311 -16.47 10.90 -3.49
CA ALA A 311 -15.21 11.64 -3.50
C ALA A 311 -15.47 13.16 -3.41
N CYS A 312 -14.54 13.91 -2.84
CA CYS A 312 -14.67 15.36 -2.60
C CYS A 312 -15.80 15.79 -1.65
N SER A 313 -16.34 14.87 -0.85
CA SER A 313 -17.45 15.16 0.06
C SER A 313 -17.20 14.62 1.46
N ARG A 314 -18.08 14.94 2.40
CA ARG A 314 -18.05 14.34 3.74
C ARG A 314 -18.08 12.81 3.73
N PHE A 315 -18.69 12.22 2.71
CA PHE A 315 -18.85 10.78 2.56
C PHE A 315 -17.74 10.15 1.70
N GLN A 316 -16.60 10.80 1.53
CA GLN A 316 -15.44 10.32 0.74
C GLN A 316 -14.67 9.15 1.38
N VAL A 317 -15.37 8.27 2.09
CA VAL A 317 -14.78 7.23 2.93
C VAL A 317 -15.11 5.84 2.39
N ALA A 318 -14.11 4.97 2.43
CA ALA A 318 -14.22 3.56 2.11
C ALA A 318 -13.48 2.72 3.16
N VAL A 319 -13.92 1.49 3.37
CA VAL A 319 -13.23 0.49 4.18
C VAL A 319 -13.15 -0.82 3.41
N GLY A 320 -12.03 -1.53 3.53
CA GLY A 320 -11.85 -2.83 2.92
C GLY A 320 -10.94 -3.74 3.74
N GLU A 321 -11.28 -5.02 3.72
CA GLU A 321 -10.49 -6.07 4.37
C GLU A 321 -9.12 -6.23 3.72
N ASP A 322 -8.12 -6.42 4.57
CA ASP A 322 -6.78 -6.81 4.18
C ASP A 322 -6.13 -7.68 5.25
N ILE A 323 -5.56 -8.81 4.82
CA ILE A 323 -4.62 -9.61 5.61
C ILE A 323 -3.27 -8.87 5.60
N PRO A 324 -2.87 -8.23 6.71
CA PRO A 324 -1.68 -7.40 6.73
C PRO A 324 -0.42 -8.19 6.36
N GLY A 325 0.44 -7.59 5.57
CA GLY A 325 1.66 -8.24 5.05
C GLY A 325 1.44 -9.12 3.82
N LYS A 326 0.19 -9.38 3.40
CA LYS A 326 -0.10 -10.24 2.24
C LYS A 326 -0.66 -9.51 1.02
N LEU A 327 -0.97 -8.22 1.13
CA LEU A 327 -1.49 -7.37 0.04
C LEU A 327 -2.82 -7.87 -0.55
N SER A 328 -3.60 -8.59 0.24
CA SER A 328 -4.89 -9.17 -0.18
C SER A 328 -5.97 -8.13 -0.46
N GLY A 329 -5.93 -6.99 0.23
CA GLY A 329 -6.95 -5.94 0.11
C GLY A 329 -6.83 -5.06 -1.12
N ILE A 330 -5.85 -5.28 -2.01
CA ILE A 330 -5.63 -4.41 -3.19
C ILE A 330 -6.84 -4.41 -4.12
N HIS A 331 -7.43 -5.58 -4.38
CA HIS A 331 -8.59 -5.69 -5.25
C HIS A 331 -9.78 -4.93 -4.65
N THR A 332 -10.07 -5.18 -3.37
CA THR A 332 -11.09 -4.44 -2.62
C THR A 332 -10.84 -2.94 -2.63
N ALA A 333 -9.63 -2.48 -2.33
CA ALA A 333 -9.29 -1.05 -2.35
C ALA A 333 -9.56 -0.39 -3.71
N ALA A 334 -9.22 -1.07 -4.81
CA ALA A 334 -9.49 -0.58 -6.16
C ALA A 334 -11.00 -0.58 -6.49
N HIS A 335 -11.74 -1.59 -6.03
CA HIS A 335 -13.18 -1.69 -6.19
C HIS A 335 -13.90 -0.55 -5.44
N GLU A 336 -13.59 -0.38 -4.16
CA GLU A 336 -14.21 0.66 -3.32
C GLU A 336 -13.87 2.07 -3.80
N LEU A 337 -12.65 2.28 -4.33
CA LEU A 337 -12.29 3.53 -4.99
C LEU A 337 -13.14 3.76 -6.25
N GLY A 338 -13.44 2.71 -7.02
CA GLY A 338 -14.36 2.78 -8.17
C GLY A 338 -15.77 3.23 -7.78
N HIS A 339 -16.28 2.79 -6.62
CA HIS A 339 -17.53 3.31 -6.06
C HIS A 339 -17.42 4.79 -5.68
N LEU A 340 -16.40 5.20 -4.92
CA LEU A 340 -16.20 6.60 -4.55
C LEU A 340 -16.15 7.54 -5.77
N LEU A 341 -15.60 7.04 -6.87
CA LEU A 341 -15.51 7.71 -8.17
C LEU A 341 -16.75 7.55 -9.06
N GLY A 342 -17.85 6.98 -8.57
CA GLY A 342 -19.17 7.06 -9.20
C GLY A 342 -19.67 5.81 -9.94
N SER A 343 -18.90 4.72 -9.97
CA SER A 343 -19.37 3.47 -10.60
C SER A 343 -20.32 2.70 -9.66
N ASP A 344 -21.46 2.24 -10.17
CA ASP A 344 -22.16 1.10 -9.58
C ASP A 344 -21.45 -0.21 -9.97
N HIS A 345 -21.89 -1.32 -9.38
CA HIS A 345 -21.49 -2.64 -9.83
C HIS A 345 -21.84 -2.89 -11.30
N ASP A 346 -21.02 -3.68 -12.00
CA ASP A 346 -21.38 -4.18 -13.33
C ASP A 346 -22.69 -4.99 -13.24
N GLY A 347 -23.67 -4.60 -14.05
CA GLY A 347 -25.01 -5.20 -14.06
C GLY A 347 -26.05 -4.41 -13.25
N GLU A 348 -25.63 -3.34 -12.59
CA GLU A 348 -26.47 -2.49 -11.74
C GLU A 348 -26.34 -1.00 -12.09
N GLY A 349 -27.37 -0.21 -11.78
CA GLY A 349 -27.32 1.26 -11.81
C GLY A 349 -26.68 1.88 -13.07
N THR A 350 -25.64 2.69 -12.87
CA THR A 350 -24.85 3.36 -13.93
C THR A 350 -24.09 2.38 -14.83
N SER A 351 -23.81 1.17 -14.34
CA SER A 351 -23.03 0.12 -15.04
C SER A 351 -23.89 -1.06 -15.52
N ARG A 352 -25.22 -0.90 -15.60
CA ARG A 352 -26.19 -1.95 -15.96
C ARG A 352 -25.99 -2.63 -17.32
N HIS A 353 -25.23 -2.01 -18.22
CA HIS A 353 -25.01 -2.50 -19.57
C HIS A 353 -23.83 -3.48 -19.70
N CYS A 354 -23.04 -3.64 -18.64
CA CYS A 354 -21.97 -4.63 -18.55
C CYS A 354 -22.42 -5.76 -17.61
N SER A 355 -22.18 -7.02 -17.98
CA SER A 355 -22.67 -8.15 -17.17
C SER A 355 -21.74 -8.41 -15.99
N ALA A 356 -22.29 -8.58 -14.78
CA ALA A 356 -21.53 -9.08 -13.63
C ALA A 356 -20.78 -10.39 -13.94
N GLN A 357 -21.36 -11.24 -14.81
CA GLN A 357 -20.78 -12.53 -15.20
C GLN A 357 -19.46 -12.40 -15.97
N ASP A 358 -19.16 -11.23 -16.54
CA ASP A 358 -17.89 -10.97 -17.22
C ASP A 358 -16.72 -10.88 -16.22
N GLY A 359 -17.01 -10.69 -14.92
CA GLY A 359 -16.05 -10.76 -13.84
C GLY A 359 -14.97 -9.68 -13.90
N PHE A 360 -15.35 -8.46 -14.27
CA PHE A 360 -14.50 -7.27 -14.22
C PHE A 360 -14.33 -6.77 -12.78
N LEU A 361 -13.45 -5.78 -12.57
CA LEU A 361 -13.10 -5.24 -11.25
C LEU A 361 -14.30 -4.77 -10.44
N MET A 362 -15.36 -4.22 -11.06
CA MET A 362 -16.58 -3.76 -10.41
C MET A 362 -17.69 -4.84 -10.35
N ASN A 363 -17.34 -6.12 -10.47
CA ASN A 363 -18.28 -7.23 -10.22
C ASN A 363 -18.71 -7.20 -8.74
N PRO A 364 -20.02 -7.34 -8.42
CA PRO A 364 -20.49 -7.38 -7.04
C PRO A 364 -19.90 -8.53 -6.21
N TYR A 365 -19.45 -9.60 -6.87
CA TYR A 365 -18.81 -10.75 -6.23
C TYR A 365 -17.32 -10.76 -6.56
N ALA A 366 -16.48 -10.96 -5.54
CA ALA A 366 -15.05 -11.04 -5.71
C ALA A 366 -14.64 -12.19 -6.63
N GLY A 367 -13.53 -11.97 -7.33
CA GLY A 367 -12.99 -12.93 -8.30
C GLY A 367 -13.44 -12.67 -9.73
N GLY A 368 -13.24 -13.66 -10.59
CA GLY A 368 -13.43 -13.53 -12.03
C GLY A 368 -12.11 -13.33 -12.80
N ARG A 369 -12.11 -13.72 -14.07
CA ARG A 369 -10.89 -13.73 -14.91
C ARG A 369 -10.42 -12.34 -15.34
N ARG A 370 -11.28 -11.33 -15.20
CA ARG A 370 -11.03 -9.94 -15.60
C ARG A 370 -11.06 -8.99 -14.39
N SER A 371 -10.96 -9.53 -13.18
CA SER A 371 -11.13 -8.83 -11.90
C SER A 371 -10.09 -7.74 -11.63
N PHE A 372 -9.13 -7.57 -12.54
CA PHE A 372 -8.13 -6.52 -12.51
C PHE A 372 -8.41 -5.35 -13.45
N TYR A 373 -9.42 -5.49 -14.32
CA TYR A 373 -9.76 -4.50 -15.33
C TYR A 373 -11.13 -3.89 -15.06
N PHE A 374 -11.25 -2.57 -15.20
CA PHE A 374 -12.56 -1.92 -15.22
C PHE A 374 -13.29 -2.26 -16.51
N SER A 375 -14.60 -2.53 -16.43
CA SER A 375 -15.44 -2.67 -17.61
C SER A 375 -15.58 -1.32 -18.32
N ASN A 376 -16.01 -1.32 -19.59
CA ASN A 376 -16.29 -0.06 -20.28
C ASN A 376 -17.40 0.73 -19.59
N CYS A 377 -18.38 0.05 -18.97
CA CYS A 377 -19.46 0.72 -18.25
C CYS A 377 -18.93 1.42 -17.00
N SER A 378 -18.08 0.77 -16.22
CA SER A 378 -17.45 1.39 -15.04
C SER A 378 -16.59 2.58 -15.45
N LYS A 379 -15.80 2.46 -16.52
CA LYS A 379 -14.96 3.57 -17.04
C LYS A 379 -15.80 4.78 -17.42
N THR A 380 -16.91 4.58 -18.15
CA THR A 380 -17.81 5.65 -18.55
C THR A 380 -18.58 6.25 -17.35
N ALA A 381 -18.98 5.43 -16.38
CA ALA A 381 -19.62 5.92 -15.15
C ALA A 381 -18.67 6.81 -14.34
N ILE A 382 -17.42 6.38 -14.17
CA ILE A 382 -16.38 7.14 -13.48
C ILE A 382 -16.07 8.45 -14.22
N SER A 383 -15.86 8.38 -15.53
CA SER A 383 -15.66 9.55 -16.41
C SER A 383 -16.80 10.57 -16.29
N THR A 384 -18.04 10.09 -16.21
CA THR A 384 -19.23 10.93 -16.02
C THR A 384 -19.24 11.62 -14.66
N PHE A 385 -18.89 10.91 -13.58
CA PHE A 385 -18.79 11.49 -12.25
C PHE A 385 -17.64 12.50 -12.15
N MET A 386 -16.47 12.17 -12.69
CA MET A 386 -15.29 13.05 -12.71
C MET A 386 -15.60 14.38 -13.40
N ALA A 387 -16.38 14.38 -14.48
CA ALA A 387 -16.82 15.60 -15.15
C ALA A 387 -17.90 16.40 -14.40
N SER A 388 -18.49 15.85 -13.32
CA SER A 388 -19.56 16.48 -12.55
C SER A 388 -19.03 17.47 -11.51
N PHE A 389 -19.87 18.39 -11.02
CA PHE A 389 -19.49 19.35 -9.96
C PHE A 389 -19.11 18.67 -8.64
N ASP A 390 -19.66 17.48 -8.37
CA ASP A 390 -19.39 16.74 -7.14
C ASP A 390 -17.94 16.24 -7.05
N ALA A 391 -17.23 16.19 -8.19
CA ALA A 391 -15.83 15.78 -8.28
C ALA A 391 -14.84 16.97 -8.28
N PHE A 392 -15.24 18.16 -7.82
CA PHE A 392 -14.43 19.39 -7.96
C PHE A 392 -13.03 19.33 -7.34
N CYS A 393 -12.81 18.53 -6.30
CA CYS A 393 -11.49 18.43 -5.65
C CYS A 393 -10.45 17.76 -6.56
N LEU A 394 -10.87 16.80 -7.39
CA LEU A 394 -9.99 16.04 -8.31
C LEU A 394 -9.36 16.90 -9.41
N GLU A 395 -9.84 18.13 -9.62
CA GLU A 395 -9.24 19.08 -10.57
C GLU A 395 -7.97 19.74 -10.03
N TYR A 396 -7.81 19.77 -8.71
CA TYR A 396 -6.74 20.49 -8.05
C TYR A 396 -5.79 19.50 -7.41
N ASP A 397 -4.55 19.47 -7.89
CA ASP A 397 -3.48 18.75 -7.21
C ASP A 397 -2.96 19.62 -6.05
N TRP A 398 -3.49 19.45 -4.84
CA TRP A 398 -2.97 20.15 -3.65
C TRP A 398 -1.63 19.57 -3.20
N SER A 399 -1.34 18.33 -3.56
CA SER A 399 -0.09 17.62 -3.26
C SER A 399 1.09 18.10 -4.11
N THR A 400 0.81 18.78 -5.24
CA THR A 400 1.74 19.29 -6.27
C THR A 400 3.13 18.70 -6.18
N HIS A 401 3.31 17.41 -6.49
CA HIS A 401 4.51 16.86 -7.15
C HIS A 401 4.08 15.63 -7.95
N ILE A 402 3.29 15.82 -9.02
CA ILE A 402 3.38 14.90 -10.17
C ILE A 402 4.84 14.95 -10.61
N PHE A 403 5.49 13.79 -10.60
CA PHE A 403 6.76 13.52 -11.24
C PHE A 403 6.59 13.67 -12.77
N VAL A 404 6.33 14.88 -13.26
CA VAL A 404 6.86 15.26 -14.55
C VAL A 404 8.36 15.31 -14.31
N LEU A 405 9.14 14.63 -15.14
CA LEU A 405 10.56 14.94 -15.26
C LEU A 405 10.69 16.16 -16.18
N PRO A 406 10.79 17.40 -15.67
CA PRO A 406 11.55 18.44 -16.32
C PRO A 406 12.86 18.66 -15.55
N ASP A 407 13.95 18.69 -16.30
CA ASP A 407 15.31 18.84 -15.82
C ASP A 407 15.49 19.91 -14.72
N SER A 408 16.19 19.53 -13.64
CA SER A 408 17.20 20.36 -12.97
C SER A 408 16.82 21.58 -12.10
N ALA A 409 15.81 21.51 -11.21
CA ALA A 409 15.59 22.64 -10.28
C ALA A 409 15.14 22.36 -8.83
N GLU A 410 15.16 21.12 -8.32
CA GLU A 410 14.99 20.90 -6.87
C GLU A 410 16.33 20.89 -6.14
N LYS A 411 16.42 21.56 -4.99
CA LYS A 411 17.63 21.55 -4.15
C LYS A 411 17.84 20.14 -3.59
N LEU A 412 18.74 19.40 -4.22
CA LEU A 412 19.12 18.04 -3.87
C LEU A 412 19.46 17.90 -2.35
N PRO A 413 19.21 16.76 -1.69
CA PRO A 413 19.26 16.63 -0.22
C PRO A 413 20.56 17.10 0.43
N GLY A 414 21.69 16.95 -0.26
CA GLY A 414 23.00 17.41 0.17
C GLY A 414 23.17 18.93 0.21
N ALA A 415 22.28 19.69 -0.43
CA ALA A 415 22.21 21.15 -0.31
C ALA A 415 21.58 21.61 1.03
N VAL A 416 20.89 20.71 1.73
CA VAL A 416 20.15 21.00 2.98
C VAL A 416 20.74 20.25 4.19
N ILE A 417 21.22 19.02 3.97
CA ILE A 417 21.78 18.16 5.03
C ILE A 417 23.30 18.24 5.01
N ASN A 418 23.88 18.82 6.07
CA ASN A 418 25.34 18.87 6.25
C ASN A 418 25.89 17.56 6.86
N GLY A 419 27.21 17.39 6.81
CA GLY A 419 27.87 16.15 7.25
C GLY A 419 27.61 15.78 8.72
N THR A 420 27.41 16.76 9.60
CA THR A 420 27.09 16.51 11.02
C THR A 420 25.73 15.83 11.15
N LYS A 421 24.68 16.44 10.57
CA LYS A 421 23.32 15.88 10.57
C LYS A 421 23.26 14.54 9.85
N TYR A 422 24.04 14.38 8.77
CA TYR A 422 24.19 13.10 8.07
C TYR A 422 24.74 12.00 9.00
N CYS A 423 25.81 12.28 9.75
CA CYS A 423 26.42 11.29 10.64
C CYS A 423 25.50 10.92 11.82
N GLU A 424 24.82 11.89 12.39
CA GLU A 424 23.79 11.66 13.42
C GLU A 424 22.64 10.80 12.88
N MET A 425 22.18 11.06 11.67
CA MET A 425 21.08 10.31 11.05
C MET A 425 21.44 8.83 10.81
N TYR A 426 22.64 8.55 10.29
CA TYR A 426 23.05 7.16 9.98
C TYR A 426 23.57 6.37 11.18
N PHE A 427 24.13 7.04 12.19
CA PHE A 427 24.83 6.39 13.30
C PHE A 427 24.36 6.85 14.68
N GLY A 428 23.25 7.56 14.80
CA GLY A 428 22.77 8.14 16.07
C GLY A 428 22.52 7.15 17.21
N LYS A 429 22.41 5.84 16.91
CA LYS A 429 22.37 4.76 17.91
C LYS A 429 23.73 4.50 18.59
N THR A 430 24.82 5.04 18.04
CA THR A 430 26.18 4.93 18.56
C THR A 430 26.52 6.16 19.41
N ARG A 431 27.12 5.99 20.59
CA ARG A 431 27.49 7.13 21.46
C ARG A 431 28.61 7.96 20.84
N ASN A 432 28.49 9.29 20.91
CA ASN A 432 29.49 10.28 20.51
C ASN A 432 29.88 10.26 19.02
N VAL A 433 28.90 10.08 18.13
CA VAL A 433 29.13 10.21 16.69
C VAL A 433 29.45 11.65 16.33
N THR A 434 30.51 11.84 15.55
CA THR A 434 30.91 13.15 15.06
C THR A 434 31.29 13.08 13.58
N TYR A 435 30.92 14.12 12.84
CA TYR A 435 31.37 14.28 11.47
C TYR A 435 32.81 14.81 11.43
N VAL A 436 33.67 14.11 10.69
CA VAL A 436 35.05 14.52 10.45
C VAL A 436 35.16 14.99 9.00
N LYS A 437 35.32 16.30 8.83
CA LYS A 437 35.40 16.94 7.53
C LYS A 437 36.81 16.81 6.95
N TRP A 438 36.99 15.90 6.00
CA TRP A 438 38.22 15.75 5.21
C TRP A 438 38.00 16.14 3.75
N ASP A 439 38.85 17.03 3.23
CA ASP A 439 38.72 17.52 1.85
C ASP A 439 38.91 16.39 0.83
N SER A 440 39.77 15.41 1.12
CA SER A 440 39.98 14.23 0.28
C SER A 440 38.78 13.28 0.21
N ASP A 441 37.97 13.23 1.27
CA ASP A 441 36.72 12.47 1.31
C ASP A 441 35.60 13.26 0.63
N LEU A 442 35.49 14.56 0.90
CA LEU A 442 34.50 15.45 0.27
C LEU A 442 34.64 15.55 -1.24
N LEU A 443 35.87 15.63 -1.77
CA LEU A 443 36.13 15.61 -3.21
C LEU A 443 35.69 14.30 -3.88
N LYS A 444 35.56 13.23 -3.09
CA LYS A 444 35.04 11.91 -3.52
C LYS A 444 33.58 11.72 -3.10
N CYS A 445 32.91 12.81 -2.71
CA CYS A 445 31.54 12.81 -2.21
C CYS A 445 31.31 11.79 -1.11
N LYS A 446 32.18 11.82 -0.10
CA LYS A 446 32.08 10.96 1.08
C LYS A 446 32.06 11.78 2.36
N PHE A 447 31.23 11.35 3.29
CA PHE A 447 31.30 11.78 4.68
C PHE A 447 31.97 10.71 5.53
N ARG A 448 32.83 11.16 6.42
CA ARG A 448 33.49 10.34 7.43
C ARG A 448 32.87 10.63 8.77
N CYS A 449 32.22 9.62 9.34
CA CYS A 449 31.64 9.68 10.67
C CYS A 449 32.56 8.93 11.62
N LYS A 450 33.07 9.60 12.66
CA LYS A 450 33.73 8.92 13.78
C LYS A 450 32.65 8.27 14.60
N ILE A 451 32.67 6.95 14.67
CA ILE A 451 31.65 6.13 15.33
C ILE A 451 32.15 5.49 16.62
N GLY A 452 33.44 5.57 16.92
CA GLY A 452 33.98 4.98 18.13
C GLY A 452 35.50 5.07 18.24
N VAL A 453 36.05 4.23 19.11
CA VAL A 453 37.48 4.04 19.32
C VAL A 453 37.74 2.53 19.36
N LYS A 454 38.70 2.08 18.57
CA LYS A 454 39.12 0.68 18.48
C LYS A 454 39.86 0.25 19.76
N LYS A 455 40.02 -1.06 19.93
CA LYS A 455 40.75 -1.65 21.09
C LYS A 455 42.20 -1.18 21.24
N ASN A 456 42.83 -0.72 20.17
CA ASN A 456 44.19 -0.21 20.16
C ASN A 456 44.27 1.32 20.40
N GLY A 457 43.15 1.99 20.70
CA GLY A 457 43.09 3.43 20.95
C GLY A 457 42.85 4.29 19.69
N ASP A 458 42.86 3.69 18.50
CA ASP A 458 42.64 4.44 17.26
C ASP A 458 41.16 4.80 17.05
N PRO A 459 40.85 5.96 16.46
CA PRO A 459 39.48 6.31 16.11
C PRO A 459 38.90 5.32 15.06
N GLU A 460 37.65 4.92 15.29
CA GLU A 460 36.87 4.11 14.35
C GLU A 460 36.00 5.01 13.49
N TYR A 461 36.08 4.81 12.17
CA TYR A 461 35.37 5.63 11.19
C TYR A 461 34.47 4.78 10.31
N ALA A 462 33.25 5.27 10.08
CA ALA A 462 32.40 4.84 8.99
C ALA A 462 32.43 5.89 7.88
N ILE A 463 32.79 5.47 6.67
CA ILE A 463 32.80 6.33 5.49
C ILE A 463 31.60 5.94 4.61
N ARG A 464 30.81 6.93 4.20
CA ARG A 464 29.62 6.74 3.36
C ARG A 464 29.52 7.86 2.34
N PHE A 465 28.73 7.65 1.29
CA PHE A 465 28.53 8.66 0.26
C PHE A 465 27.69 9.84 0.77
N ALA A 466 28.19 11.05 0.54
CA ALA A 466 27.43 12.28 0.75
C ALA A 466 26.25 12.32 -0.22
N PHE A 467 25.17 12.99 0.20
CA PHE A 467 24.01 13.16 -0.66
C PHE A 467 24.31 14.08 -1.85
N ASP A 468 23.57 13.85 -2.92
CA ASP A 468 23.59 14.73 -4.08
C ASP A 468 23.18 16.15 -3.68
N GLY A 469 23.84 17.15 -4.25
CA GLY A 469 23.77 18.55 -3.84
C GLY A 469 24.76 18.96 -2.75
N THR A 470 25.47 18.03 -2.10
CA THR A 470 26.46 18.39 -1.06
C THR A 470 27.61 19.17 -1.68
N PRO A 471 27.96 20.38 -1.17
CA PRO A 471 29.16 21.09 -1.58
C PRO A 471 30.40 20.22 -1.34
N CYS A 472 31.01 19.75 -2.43
CA CYS A 472 32.08 18.75 -2.40
C CYS A 472 33.48 19.37 -2.48
N ASN A 473 33.56 20.67 -2.79
CA ASN A 473 34.80 21.43 -2.79
C ASN A 473 34.63 22.72 -2.00
N ARG A 474 35.37 22.85 -0.90
CA ARG A 474 35.34 24.04 -0.03
C ARG A 474 35.79 25.33 -0.72
N PHE A 475 36.65 25.23 -1.74
CA PHE A 475 37.23 26.38 -2.45
C PHE A 475 36.45 26.71 -3.73
N LYS A 476 35.57 25.80 -4.18
CA LYS A 476 34.75 25.96 -5.37
C LYS A 476 33.29 25.67 -5.01
N PRO A 477 32.52 26.68 -4.53
CA PRO A 477 31.13 26.51 -4.09
C PRO A 477 30.18 26.00 -5.18
N ALA A 478 30.54 26.23 -6.45
CA ALA A 478 29.85 25.68 -7.60
C ALA A 478 30.08 24.18 -7.79
N MET A 479 30.94 23.51 -7.00
CA MET A 479 31.10 22.06 -7.08
C MET A 479 30.26 21.35 -6.03
N VAL A 480 29.38 20.48 -6.50
CA VAL A 480 28.45 19.70 -5.69
C VAL A 480 28.59 18.21 -6.00
N CYS A 481 28.21 17.39 -5.04
CA CYS A 481 28.03 15.97 -5.25
C CYS A 481 26.87 15.74 -6.19
N LYS A 482 27.11 14.96 -7.24
CA LYS A 482 26.10 14.41 -8.12
C LYS A 482 26.54 12.98 -8.43
N ASN A 483 25.72 11.99 -8.11
CA ASN A 483 25.97 10.59 -8.40
C ASN A 483 27.28 10.10 -7.77
N THR A 484 27.57 10.51 -6.53
CA THR A 484 28.83 10.22 -5.81
C THR A 484 30.10 10.86 -6.40
N VAL A 485 29.98 11.76 -7.37
CA VAL A 485 31.11 12.47 -7.99
C VAL A 485 31.01 13.97 -7.70
N CYS A 486 32.16 14.58 -7.39
CA CYS A 486 32.23 16.03 -7.20
C CYS A 486 32.29 16.73 -8.56
N VAL A 487 31.17 17.32 -8.98
CA VAL A 487 31.00 17.94 -10.30
C VAL A 487 30.58 19.40 -10.19
N ARG A 488 30.75 20.18 -11.25
CA ARG A 488 30.27 21.56 -11.30
C ARG A 488 28.74 21.57 -11.44
N LYS A 489 28.06 22.38 -10.64
CA LYS A 489 26.62 22.68 -10.70
C LYS A 489 26.33 23.29 -12.08
N GLY A 490 25.48 22.60 -12.84
CA GLY A 490 25.00 23.01 -14.17
C GLY A 490 24.06 24.20 -14.09
#